data_AF-A0A2N2G658-F1
#
_entry.id   AF-A0A2N2G658-F1
#
_cell.length_a   1.000
_cell.length_b   1.000
_cell.length_c   1.000
_cell.angle_alpha   90.00
_cell.angle_beta   90.00
_cell.angle_gamma   90.00
#
_symmetry.space_group_name_H-M   'P 1'
#
loop_
_entity.id
_entity.type
_entity.pdbx_description
1 polymer ?
#
loop_
_entity_poly.entity_id
_entity_poly.type
_entity_poly.pdbx_seq_one_letter_code
_entity_poly.pdbx_strand_id
1 'polypeptide(L)'
;MNITPLDIQQQQFKGKMLGGLDPRDVDTFLQMVAAEMEDLIRENTELKEQVRKASLQLDEFSQREVTLRDTILAAQKVTEEMKANAQKEAHLIVSEAELKGERIVADAENRLLQLNNQIHEIRRQKLQFESNLKSTLDSHLKMLTLEE
;
A
#
# COMPACT_ATOMS: atom_id res chain seq x y z
N MET A 1 24.26 2.59 54.96
CA MET A 1 25.49 1.90 55.42
C MET A 1 25.45 0.54 54.76
N ASN A 2 26.43 0.22 53.91
CA ASN A 2 26.47 -1.07 53.24
C ASN A 2 27.47 -1.94 54.00
N ILE A 3 26.95 -2.69 54.97
CA ILE A 3 27.69 -3.79 55.56
C ILE A 3 27.81 -4.86 54.47
N THR A 4 28.99 -5.38 54.22
CA THR A 4 29.21 -6.49 53.30
C THR A 4 29.22 -7.83 54.04
N PRO A 5 29.01 -8.97 53.37
CA PRO A 5 29.22 -10.29 53.99
C PRO A 5 30.59 -10.41 54.69
N LEU A 6 31.63 -9.80 54.11
CA LEU A 6 32.97 -9.76 54.69
C LEU A 6 33.02 -8.94 55.99
N ASP A 7 32.33 -7.79 56.02
CA ASP A 7 32.23 -6.97 57.24
C ASP A 7 31.49 -7.73 58.36
N ILE A 8 30.50 -8.57 58.02
CA ILE A 8 29.79 -9.41 59.00
C ILE A 8 30.73 -10.47 59.58
N GLN A 9 31.52 -11.14 58.74
CA GLN A 9 32.50 -12.15 59.19
C GLN A 9 33.61 -11.55 60.05
N GLN A 10 34.04 -10.32 59.75
CA GLN A 10 35.13 -9.65 60.47
C GLN A 10 34.64 -8.87 61.70
N GLN A 11 33.33 -8.83 61.96
CA GLN A 11 32.77 -8.05 63.04
C GLN A 11 33.18 -8.59 64.40
N GLN A 12 33.84 -7.76 65.20
CA GLN A 12 34.22 -8.10 66.58
C GLN A 12 33.29 -7.43 67.59
N PHE A 13 32.98 -8.16 68.67
CA PHE A 13 32.17 -7.67 69.77
C PHE A 13 33.00 -7.59 71.06
N LYS A 14 32.83 -6.50 71.82
CA LYS A 14 33.46 -6.35 73.14
C LYS A 14 32.79 -7.31 74.13
N GLY A 15 33.56 -8.19 74.77
CA GLY A 15 33.05 -9.12 75.78
C GLY A 15 32.59 -8.42 77.06
N LYS A 16 31.53 -8.93 77.70
CA LYS A 16 31.09 -8.53 79.04
C LYS A 16 31.38 -9.65 80.04
N MET A 17 31.89 -9.31 81.24
CA MET A 17 32.33 -10.29 82.24
C MET A 17 31.19 -11.08 82.92
N LEU A 18 29.94 -10.62 82.89
CA LEU A 18 28.78 -11.29 83.48
C LEU A 18 27.59 -11.22 82.50
N GLY A 19 26.98 -12.38 82.18
CA GLY A 19 25.74 -12.47 81.39
C GLY A 19 25.85 -12.20 79.88
N GLY A 20 27.05 -12.30 79.28
CA GLY A 20 27.25 -12.17 77.83
C GLY A 20 26.93 -13.45 77.03
N LEU A 21 26.79 -13.32 75.70
CA LEU A 21 26.64 -14.45 74.78
C LEU A 21 27.98 -15.21 74.61
N ASP A 22 27.93 -16.52 74.35
CA ASP A 22 29.14 -17.30 74.01
C ASP A 22 29.72 -16.78 72.69
N PRO A 23 31.00 -16.34 72.66
CA PRO A 23 31.64 -15.86 71.45
C PRO A 23 31.59 -16.84 70.26
N ARG A 24 31.58 -18.16 70.52
CA ARG A 24 31.53 -19.19 69.46
C ARG A 24 30.15 -19.28 68.81
N ASP A 25 29.09 -19.14 69.61
CA ASP A 25 27.71 -19.13 69.10
C ASP A 25 27.47 -17.85 68.27
N VAL A 26 28.01 -16.72 68.72
CA VAL A 26 27.96 -15.46 67.97
C VAL A 26 28.73 -15.58 66.65
N ASP A 27 29.95 -16.11 66.66
CA ASP A 27 30.75 -16.30 65.43
C ASP A 27 30.05 -17.21 64.43
N THR A 28 29.51 -18.34 64.89
CA THR A 28 28.73 -19.27 64.04
C THR A 28 27.52 -18.58 63.42
N PHE A 29 26.80 -17.77 64.19
CA PHE A 29 25.67 -17.00 63.68
C PHE A 29 26.09 -15.96 62.64
N LEU A 30 27.18 -15.21 62.87
CA LEU A 30 27.71 -14.25 61.91
C LEU A 30 28.14 -14.92 60.59
N GLN A 31 28.75 -16.10 60.66
CA GLN A 31 29.11 -16.88 59.47
C GLN A 31 27.86 -17.27 58.65
N MET A 32 26.80 -17.76 59.30
CA MET A 32 25.54 -18.09 58.63
C MET A 32 24.88 -16.84 58.02
N VAL A 33 24.83 -15.73 58.75
CA VAL A 33 24.25 -14.47 58.24
C VAL A 33 25.06 -13.92 57.08
N ALA A 34 26.38 -14.00 57.13
CA ALA A 34 27.24 -13.59 56.02
C ALA A 34 27.00 -14.43 54.77
N ALA A 35 26.88 -15.76 54.91
CA ALA A 35 26.58 -16.65 53.79
C ALA A 35 25.22 -16.35 53.16
N GLU A 36 24.17 -16.20 53.98
CA GLU A 36 22.82 -15.84 53.50
C GLU A 36 22.82 -14.47 52.81
N MET A 37 23.59 -13.51 53.33
CA MET A 37 23.73 -12.20 52.71
C MET A 37 24.43 -12.28 51.34
N GLU A 38 25.44 -13.13 51.20
CA GLU A 38 26.12 -13.38 49.92
C GLU A 38 25.15 -13.98 48.89
N ASP A 39 24.33 -14.96 49.31
CA ASP A 39 23.29 -15.56 48.48
C ASP A 39 22.27 -14.52 48.01
N LEU A 40 21.76 -13.68 48.92
CA LEU A 40 20.82 -12.60 48.60
C LEU A 40 21.43 -11.57 47.64
N ILE A 41 22.71 -11.22 47.80
CA ILE A 41 23.41 -10.28 46.89
C ILE A 41 23.53 -10.88 45.49
N ARG A 42 23.88 -12.17 45.39
CA ARG A 42 23.96 -12.89 44.12
C ARG A 42 22.59 -12.94 43.44
N GLU A 43 21.56 -13.39 44.13
CA GLU A 43 20.19 -13.44 43.60
C GLU A 43 19.71 -12.05 43.17
N ASN A 44 19.95 -11.01 43.98
CA ASN A 44 19.57 -9.64 43.64
C ASN A 44 20.27 -9.15 42.37
N THR A 45 21.53 -9.50 42.19
CA THR A 45 22.30 -9.15 40.99
C THR A 45 21.77 -9.87 39.76
N GLU A 46 21.47 -11.16 39.87
CA GLU A 46 20.87 -11.96 38.80
C GLU A 46 19.48 -11.44 38.41
N LEU A 47 18.62 -11.15 39.38
CA LEU A 47 17.29 -10.58 39.16
C LEU A 47 17.37 -9.21 38.49
N LYS A 48 18.29 -8.33 38.93
CA LYS A 48 18.51 -7.03 38.29
C LYS A 48 18.92 -7.17 36.84
N GLU A 49 19.80 -8.12 36.53
CA GLU A 49 20.22 -8.38 35.15
C GLU A 49 19.08 -8.96 34.29
N GLN A 50 18.26 -9.85 34.84
CA GLN A 50 17.07 -10.37 34.16
C GLN A 50 16.06 -9.26 33.87
N VAL A 51 15.77 -8.39 34.85
CA VAL A 51 14.89 -7.22 34.67
C VAL A 51 15.44 -6.31 33.57
N ARG A 52 16.75 -6.01 33.61
CA ARG A 52 17.39 -5.17 32.58
C ARG A 52 17.24 -5.77 31.18
N LYS A 53 17.46 -7.09 31.03
CA LYS A 53 17.29 -7.79 29.74
C LYS A 53 15.83 -7.76 29.27
N ALA A 54 14.89 -8.06 30.16
CA ALA A 54 13.46 -8.05 29.84
C ALA A 54 12.97 -6.66 29.43
N SER A 55 13.41 -5.61 30.13
CA SER A 55 13.08 -4.22 29.77
C SER A 55 13.60 -3.86 28.38
N LEU A 56 14.84 -4.21 28.04
CA LEU A 56 15.40 -3.95 26.71
C LEU A 56 14.64 -4.69 25.60
N GLN A 57 14.22 -5.93 25.85
CA GLN A 57 13.40 -6.68 24.90
C GLN A 57 12.01 -6.07 24.73
N LEU A 58 11.40 -5.59 25.82
CA LEU A 58 10.10 -4.93 25.77
C LEU A 58 10.16 -3.64 24.95
N ASP A 59 11.20 -2.84 25.13
CA ASP A 59 11.43 -1.61 24.35
C ASP A 59 11.60 -1.93 22.86
N GLU A 60 12.36 -2.98 22.54
CA GLU A 60 12.54 -3.42 21.15
C GLU A 60 11.21 -3.90 20.53
N PHE A 61 10.41 -4.69 21.26
CA PHE A 61 9.09 -5.12 20.80
C PHE A 61 8.14 -3.95 20.60
N SER A 62 8.14 -2.97 21.50
CA SER A 62 7.32 -1.77 21.37
C SER A 62 7.70 -0.95 20.13
N GLN A 63 9.00 -0.77 19.85
CA GLN A 63 9.46 -0.10 18.63
C GLN A 63 9.07 -0.86 17.36
N ARG A 64 9.16 -2.19 17.38
CA ARG A 64 8.73 -3.04 16.26
C ARG A 64 7.22 -2.96 16.04
N GLU A 65 6.43 -2.94 17.11
CA GLU A 65 4.97 -2.80 17.04
C GLU A 65 4.56 -1.47 16.41
N VAL A 66 5.17 -0.36 16.83
CA VAL A 66 4.94 0.96 16.24
C VAL A 66 5.28 0.94 14.75
N THR A 67 6.44 0.41 14.39
CA THR A 67 6.88 0.32 12.98
C THR A 67 5.91 -0.52 12.14
N LEU A 68 5.45 -1.65 12.68
CA LEU A 68 4.51 -2.54 12.00
C LEU A 68 3.15 -1.84 11.80
N ARG A 69 2.64 -1.17 12.83
CA ARG A 69 1.39 -0.41 12.74
C ARG A 69 1.49 0.69 11.67
N ASP A 70 2.57 1.45 11.67
CA ASP A 70 2.77 2.54 10.72
C ASP A 70 2.91 2.00 9.29
N THR A 71 3.56 0.84 9.12
CA THR A 71 3.66 0.13 7.83
C THR A 71 2.28 -0.33 7.33
N ILE A 72 1.44 -0.87 8.21
CA ILE A 72 0.07 -1.28 7.86
C ILE A 72 -0.77 -0.07 7.41
N LEU A 73 -0.68 1.04 8.16
CA LEU A 73 -1.39 2.28 7.80
C LEU A 73 -0.91 2.83 6.45
N ALA A 74 0.40 2.81 6.20
CA ALA A 74 0.95 3.20 4.91
C ALA A 74 0.45 2.30 3.77
N ALA A 75 0.45 0.98 3.96
CA ALA A 75 -0.05 0.02 2.98
C ALA A 75 -1.55 0.21 2.68
N GLN A 76 -2.37 0.47 3.70
CA GLN A 76 -3.78 0.80 3.54
C GLN A 76 -3.98 2.07 2.71
N LYS A 77 -3.25 3.14 3.04
CA LYS A 77 -3.31 4.40 2.29
C LYS A 77 -2.94 4.21 0.82
N VAL A 78 -1.85 3.50 0.54
CA VAL A 78 -1.42 3.21 -0.85
C VAL A 78 -2.47 2.40 -1.60
N THR A 79 -3.11 1.44 -0.93
CA THR A 79 -4.16 0.62 -1.55
C THR A 79 -5.41 1.45 -1.89
N GLU A 80 -5.83 2.34 -0.99
CA GLU A 80 -6.97 3.25 -1.26
C GLU A 80 -6.65 4.25 -2.38
N GLU A 81 -5.45 4.83 -2.41
CA GLU A 81 -5.00 5.69 -3.50
C GLU A 81 -4.95 4.94 -4.84
N MET A 82 -4.44 3.71 -4.85
CA MET A 82 -4.40 2.86 -6.04
C MET A 82 -5.81 2.56 -6.55
N LYS A 83 -6.75 2.22 -5.65
CA LYS A 83 -8.14 1.95 -5.99
C LYS A 83 -8.84 3.18 -6.57
N ALA A 84 -8.64 4.34 -5.95
CA ALA A 84 -9.20 5.60 -6.43
C ALA A 84 -8.67 5.97 -7.83
N ASN A 85 -7.36 5.81 -8.04
CA ASN A 85 -6.74 6.05 -9.34
C ASN A 85 -7.26 5.08 -10.42
N ALA A 86 -7.35 3.79 -10.11
CA ALA A 86 -7.87 2.78 -11.02
C ALA A 86 -9.33 3.05 -11.40
N GLN A 87 -10.17 3.49 -10.45
CA GLN A 87 -11.56 3.88 -10.72
C GLN A 87 -11.64 5.10 -11.63
N LYS A 88 -10.80 6.11 -11.40
CA LYS A 88 -10.73 7.31 -12.25
C LYS A 88 -10.28 6.97 -13.66
N GLU A 89 -9.25 6.14 -13.79
CA GLU A 89 -8.72 5.70 -15.08
C GLU A 89 -9.74 4.86 -15.84
N ALA A 90 -10.44 3.93 -15.17
CA ALA A 90 -11.52 3.17 -15.76
C ALA A 90 -12.64 4.08 -16.29
N HIS A 91 -13.03 5.10 -15.53
CA HIS A 91 -14.04 6.06 -15.97
C HIS A 91 -13.58 6.87 -17.20
N LEU A 92 -12.32 7.31 -17.23
CA LEU A 92 -11.74 7.99 -18.37
C LEU A 92 -11.72 7.11 -19.62
N ILE A 93 -11.30 5.85 -19.50
CA ILE A 93 -11.28 4.89 -20.61
C ILE A 93 -12.68 4.70 -21.20
N VAL A 94 -13.69 4.52 -20.34
CA VAL A 94 -15.09 4.37 -20.78
C VAL A 94 -15.56 5.63 -21.49
N SER A 95 -15.32 6.80 -20.90
CA SER A 95 -15.73 8.09 -21.49
C SER A 95 -15.04 8.36 -22.85
N GLU A 96 -13.75 8.05 -22.98
CA GLU A 96 -13.03 8.16 -24.25
C GLU A 96 -13.56 7.18 -25.30
N ALA A 97 -13.89 5.95 -24.89
CA ALA A 97 -14.46 4.94 -25.77
C ALA A 97 -15.85 5.35 -26.28
N GLU A 98 -16.70 5.90 -25.40
CA GLU A 98 -18.02 6.44 -25.75
C GLU A 98 -17.88 7.59 -26.75
N LEU A 99 -17.05 8.59 -26.46
CA LEU A 99 -16.84 9.75 -27.33
C LEU A 99 -16.27 9.35 -28.70
N LYS A 100 -15.34 8.38 -28.73
CA LYS A 100 -14.83 7.82 -29.98
C LYS A 100 -15.92 7.07 -30.75
N GLY A 101 -16.77 6.31 -30.06
CA GLY A 101 -17.91 5.61 -30.63
C GLY A 101 -18.89 6.58 -31.29
N GLU A 102 -19.31 7.62 -30.57
CA GLU A 102 -20.19 8.67 -31.08
C GLU A 102 -19.60 9.34 -32.33
N ARG A 103 -18.30 9.66 -32.31
CA ARG A 103 -17.62 10.25 -33.46
C ARG A 103 -17.62 9.33 -34.67
N ILE A 104 -17.36 8.03 -34.49
CA ILE A 104 -17.39 7.06 -35.59
C ILE A 104 -18.79 6.98 -36.20
N VAL A 105 -19.84 6.98 -35.38
CA VAL A 105 -21.23 6.95 -35.86
C VAL A 105 -21.55 8.23 -36.64
N ALA A 106 -21.23 9.39 -36.10
CA ALA A 106 -21.45 10.67 -36.77
C ALA A 106 -20.70 10.77 -38.12
N ASP A 107 -19.45 10.32 -38.17
CA ASP A 107 -18.65 10.27 -39.40
C ASP A 107 -19.28 9.31 -40.43
N ALA A 108 -19.82 8.17 -40.00
CA ALA A 108 -20.49 7.20 -40.86
C ALA A 108 -21.82 7.75 -41.42
N GLU A 109 -22.62 8.43 -40.61
CA GLU A 109 -23.86 9.09 -41.03
C GLU A 109 -23.59 10.18 -42.07
N ASN A 110 -22.57 11.01 -41.84
CA ASN A 110 -22.14 12.02 -42.81
C ASN A 110 -21.68 11.37 -44.13
N ARG A 111 -20.92 10.28 -44.07
CA ARG A 111 -20.51 9.52 -45.26
C ARG A 111 -21.71 8.96 -46.02
N LEU A 112 -22.71 8.44 -45.32
CA LEU A 112 -23.94 7.92 -45.91
C LEU A 112 -24.72 9.01 -46.65
N LEU A 113 -24.86 10.19 -46.04
CA LEU A 113 -25.49 11.35 -46.68
C LEU A 113 -24.74 11.77 -47.96
N GLN A 114 -23.41 11.84 -47.90
CA GLN A 114 -22.59 12.14 -49.08
C GLN A 114 -22.77 11.12 -50.20
N LEU A 115 -22.75 9.82 -49.88
CA LEU A 115 -22.95 8.75 -50.85
C LEU A 115 -24.35 8.81 -51.48
N ASN A 116 -25.40 9.06 -50.69
CA ASN A 116 -26.75 9.22 -51.22
C ASN A 116 -26.84 10.40 -52.19
N ASN A 117 -26.24 11.54 -51.85
CA ASN A 117 -26.18 12.69 -52.75
C ASN A 117 -25.43 12.38 -54.05
N GLN A 118 -24.30 11.66 -53.98
CA GLN A 118 -23.57 11.19 -55.16
C GLN A 118 -24.40 10.24 -56.03
N ILE A 119 -25.15 9.31 -55.41
CA ILE A 119 -26.04 8.40 -56.13
C ILE A 119 -27.14 9.18 -56.86
N HIS A 120 -27.75 10.17 -56.19
CA HIS A 120 -28.76 11.02 -56.81
C HIS A 120 -28.18 11.82 -57.99
N GLU A 121 -26.99 12.38 -57.84
CA GLU A 121 -26.29 13.10 -58.90
C GLU A 121 -26.01 12.20 -60.11
N ILE A 122 -25.46 11.01 -59.90
CA ILE A 122 -25.19 10.04 -60.98
C ILE A 122 -26.48 9.62 -61.70
N ARG A 123 -27.57 9.40 -60.96
CA ARG A 123 -28.88 9.09 -61.56
C ARG A 123 -29.38 10.24 -62.44
N ARG A 124 -29.22 11.49 -61.99
CA ARG A 124 -29.58 12.67 -62.79
C ARG A 124 -28.74 12.76 -64.06
N GLN A 125 -27.42 12.58 -63.94
CA GLN A 125 -26.50 12.59 -65.08
C GLN A 125 -26.84 11.50 -66.09
N LYS A 126 -27.17 10.29 -65.62
CA LYS A 126 -27.62 9.19 -66.48
C LYS A 126 -28.87 9.58 -67.28
N LEU A 127 -29.91 10.09 -66.62
CA LEU A 127 -31.15 10.50 -67.30
C LEU A 127 -30.90 11.61 -68.33
N GLN A 128 -30.05 12.59 -67.99
CA GLN A 128 -29.68 13.66 -68.92
C GLN A 128 -28.92 13.10 -70.13
N PHE A 129 -27.99 12.18 -69.91
CA PHE A 129 -27.25 11.52 -70.98
C PHE A 129 -28.17 10.72 -71.91
N GLU A 130 -29.07 9.91 -71.36
CA GLU A 130 -30.05 9.14 -72.15
C GLU A 130 -30.94 10.06 -73.00
N SER A 131 -31.42 11.17 -72.43
CA SER A 131 -32.22 12.17 -73.15
C SER A 131 -31.42 12.84 -74.27
N ASN A 132 -30.19 13.25 -73.99
CA ASN A 132 -29.32 13.90 -74.97
C ASN A 132 -28.99 12.95 -76.12
N LEU A 133 -28.65 11.69 -75.81
CA LEU A 133 -28.33 10.67 -76.81
C LEU A 133 -29.54 10.41 -77.71
N LYS A 134 -30.73 10.25 -77.13
CA LYS A 134 -31.96 10.05 -77.90
C LYS A 134 -32.24 11.22 -78.85
N SER A 135 -32.10 12.45 -78.36
CA SER A 135 -32.26 13.65 -79.19
C SER A 135 -31.26 13.69 -80.35
N THR A 136 -30.00 13.33 -80.11
CA THR A 136 -28.97 13.28 -81.15
C THR A 136 -29.29 12.22 -82.20
N LEU A 137 -29.70 11.02 -81.78
CA LEU A 137 -30.11 9.95 -82.69
C LEU A 137 -31.34 10.35 -83.52
N ASP A 138 -32.37 10.93 -82.91
CA ASP A 138 -33.56 11.41 -83.61
C ASP A 138 -33.22 12.50 -84.64
N SER A 139 -32.27 13.38 -84.31
CA SER A 139 -31.77 14.40 -85.25
C SER A 139 -31.08 13.79 -86.46
N HIS A 140 -30.20 12.81 -86.24
CA HIS A 140 -29.51 12.13 -87.34
C HIS A 140 -30.46 11.28 -88.19
N LEU A 141 -31.44 10.61 -87.56
CA LEU A 141 -32.46 9.85 -88.29
C LEU A 141 -33.27 10.76 -89.21
N LYS A 142 -33.69 11.93 -88.72
CA LYS A 142 -34.43 12.92 -89.53
C LYS A 142 -33.64 13.37 -90.75
N MET A 143 -32.32 13.58 -90.63
CA MET A 143 -31.47 13.95 -91.76
C MET A 143 -31.47 12.86 -92.84
N LEU A 144 -31.32 11.59 -92.45
CA LEU A 144 -31.34 10.47 -93.40
C LEU A 144 -32.70 10.31 -94.10
N THR A 145 -33.81 10.55 -93.40
CA THR A 145 -35.15 10.47 -94.00
C THR A 145 -35.52 11.66 -94.88
N LEU A 146 -34.74 12.75 -94.84
CA LEU A 146 -34.93 13.94 -95.68
C LEU A 146 -34.16 13.84 -97.02
N GLU A 147 -33.32 12.82 -97.19
CA GLU A 147 -32.54 12.56 -98.42
C GLU A 147 -33.22 11.58 -99.39
N GLU A 148 -34.48 11.18 -99.15
CA GLU A 148 -35.38 10.53 -100.12
C GLU A 148 -36.42 11.52 -100.68
#